data_AF-A0A3B9NGX2-F1
#
_entry.id   AF-A0A3B9NGX2-F1
#
_cell.length_a   1.000
_cell.length_b   1.000
_cell.length_c   1.000
_cell.angle_alpha   90.00
_cell.angle_beta   90.00
_cell.angle_gamma   90.00
#
_symmetry.space_group_name_H-M   'P 1'
#
loop_
_entity.id
_entity.type
_entity.pdbx_description
1 polymer ?
#
loop_
_entity_poly.entity_id
_entity_poly.type
_entity_poly.pdbx_seq_one_letter_code
_entity_poly.pdbx_strand_id
1 'polypeptide(L)'
;MAQNLKTVNPCLRAHRYLVIFFFTLTVLSFSACTKKQAQELTNNPDNGTETVTVLNVSYTNFSKALFETKCSSCHATGRSASGRWTFSGYISVKDNIAKINNAVLVTKSMPLGSSLSAKEIDLLDAWIKRNSPEN
;
A
#
# COMPACT_ATOMS: atom_id res chain seq x y z
N MET A 1 -74.51 21.21 10.17
CA MET A 1 -73.42 21.15 9.17
C MET A 1 -72.27 20.38 9.81
N ALA A 2 -71.98 19.18 9.28
CA ALA A 2 -71.21 18.13 9.94
C ALA A 2 -69.68 18.34 9.83
N GLN A 3 -68.99 18.08 10.94
CA GLN A 3 -67.53 18.13 11.07
C GLN A 3 -66.89 16.89 10.42
N ASN A 4 -65.90 17.11 9.55
CA ASN A 4 -65.13 16.06 8.89
C ASN A 4 -63.97 15.61 9.82
N LEU A 5 -64.10 14.45 10.46
CA LEU A 5 -63.00 13.82 11.19
C LEU A 5 -61.99 13.22 10.19
N LYS A 6 -60.77 13.76 10.17
CA LYS A 6 -59.64 13.18 9.45
C LYS A 6 -59.01 12.09 10.33
N THR A 7 -59.35 10.83 10.06
CA THR A 7 -58.70 9.67 10.68
C THR A 7 -57.28 9.52 10.13
N VAL A 8 -56.29 9.74 11.00
CA VAL A 8 -54.88 9.49 10.67
C VAL A 8 -54.57 8.04 11.02
N ASN A 9 -54.31 7.21 10.00
CA ASN A 9 -54.02 5.78 10.17
C ASN A 9 -52.78 5.58 11.07
N PRO A 10 -52.92 4.94 12.26
CA PRO A 10 -51.85 4.87 13.27
C PRO A 10 -50.67 3.98 12.86
N CYS A 11 -50.87 3.04 11.93
CA CYS A 11 -49.86 2.08 11.47
C CYS A 11 -48.72 2.74 10.67
N LEU A 12 -49.01 3.71 9.79
CA LEU A 12 -48.00 4.41 8.99
C LEU A 12 -47.11 5.34 9.82
N ARG A 13 -47.62 5.84 10.95
CA ARG A 13 -46.89 6.77 11.81
C ARG A 13 -45.82 6.04 12.64
N ALA A 14 -46.15 4.85 13.14
CA ALA A 14 -45.20 3.98 13.84
C ALA A 14 -44.06 3.51 12.94
N HIS A 15 -44.34 3.20 11.67
CA HIS A 15 -43.32 2.77 10.71
C HIS A 15 -42.30 3.88 10.38
N ARG A 16 -42.74 5.16 10.33
CA ARG A 16 -41.86 6.31 10.13
C ARG A 16 -40.92 6.51 11.32
N TYR A 17 -41.42 6.35 12.55
CA TYR A 17 -40.57 6.41 13.74
C TYR A 17 -39.63 5.22 13.86
N LEU A 18 -40.05 4.02 13.42
CA LEU A 18 -39.22 2.82 13.38
C LEU A 18 -38.07 2.96 12.37
N VAL A 19 -38.34 3.50 11.17
CA VAL A 19 -37.31 3.76 10.15
C VAL A 19 -36.35 4.88 10.59
N ILE A 20 -36.86 5.95 11.20
CA ILE A 20 -36.01 7.04 11.73
C ILE A 20 -35.14 6.54 12.89
N PHE A 21 -35.66 5.68 13.76
CA PHE A 21 -34.91 5.07 14.87
C PHE A 21 -33.78 4.15 14.38
N PHE A 22 -34.01 3.37 13.32
CA PHE A 22 -32.95 2.55 12.70
C PHE A 22 -31.90 3.40 11.96
N PHE A 23 -32.28 4.54 11.38
CA PHE A 23 -31.37 5.41 10.63
C PHE A 23 -30.48 6.29 11.53
N THR A 24 -30.90 6.61 12.75
CA THR A 24 -30.07 7.37 13.71
C THR A 24 -29.04 6.49 14.42
N LEU A 25 -29.29 5.18 14.55
CA LEU A 25 -28.38 4.23 15.21
C LEU A 25 -27.13 3.92 14.39
N THR A 26 -27.20 4.01 13.06
CA THR A 26 -26.06 3.74 12.14
C THR A 26 -25.04 4.89 12.07
N VAL A 27 -25.39 6.09 12.54
CA VAL A 27 -24.51 7.27 12.47
C VAL A 27 -23.42 7.26 13.56
N LEU A 28 -23.56 6.48 14.63
CA LEU A 28 -22.55 6.41 15.70
C LEU A 28 -21.46 5.33 15.51
N SER A 29 -21.44 4.61 14.38
CA SER A 29 -20.52 3.48 14.18
C SER A 29 -19.25 3.77 13.35
N PHE A 30 -18.94 5.03 13.02
CA PHE A 30 -17.72 5.38 12.26
C PHE A 30 -16.64 6.13 13.07
N SER A 31 -16.60 5.95 14.40
CA SER A 31 -15.51 6.44 15.25
C SER A 31 -14.55 5.32 15.70
N ALA A 32 -14.23 4.40 14.79
CA ALA A 32 -13.07 3.51 14.93
C ALA A 32 -12.03 3.86 13.86
N CYS A 33 -11.41 5.04 14.00
CA CYS A 33 -10.04 5.23 13.54
C CYS A 33 -9.13 4.33 14.37
N THR A 34 -9.19 3.01 14.15
CA THR A 34 -8.06 2.15 14.49
C THR A 34 -6.95 2.63 13.58
N LYS A 35 -5.97 3.35 14.15
CA LYS A 35 -4.62 3.37 13.60
C LYS A 35 -4.28 1.91 13.36
N LYS A 36 -4.41 1.45 12.10
CA LYS A 36 -3.79 0.20 11.68
C LYS A 36 -2.31 0.46 11.85
N GLN A 37 -1.83 0.08 13.02
CA GLN A 37 -0.47 -0.35 13.27
C GLN A 37 -0.04 -1.02 11.98
N ALA A 38 0.89 -0.38 11.27
CA ALA A 38 1.63 -1.04 10.22
C ALA A 38 2.12 -2.32 10.89
N GLN A 39 1.53 -3.44 10.49
CA GLN A 39 1.99 -4.74 10.91
C GLN A 39 3.36 -4.85 10.27
N GLU A 40 4.35 -4.43 11.06
CA GLU A 40 5.75 -4.67 10.84
C GLU A 40 5.85 -6.11 10.36
N LEU A 41 6.45 -6.32 9.19
CA LEU A 41 6.90 -7.64 8.78
C LEU A 41 7.98 -8.07 9.78
N THR A 42 7.55 -8.52 10.97
CA THR A 42 8.38 -9.29 11.87
C THR A 42 8.26 -10.74 11.43
N ASN A 43 8.99 -11.11 10.38
CA ASN A 43 9.53 -12.45 10.35
C ASN A 43 10.89 -12.36 11.05
N ASN A 44 10.86 -12.55 12.36
CA ASN A 44 12.07 -12.74 13.16
C ASN A 44 12.59 -14.17 12.88
N PRO A 45 13.92 -14.37 12.88
CA PRO A 45 14.51 -14.76 14.15
C PRO A 45 15.67 -13.84 14.52
N ASP A 46 15.74 -13.59 15.83
CA ASP A 46 16.80 -12.88 16.52
C ASP A 46 18.18 -13.39 16.06
N ASN A 47 18.90 -12.53 15.35
CA ASN A 47 20.33 -12.69 15.10
C ASN A 47 20.96 -11.31 14.88
N GLY A 48 20.91 -10.43 15.87
CA GLY A 48 21.67 -9.16 15.86
C GLY A 48 21.49 -8.29 14.60
N THR A 49 20.38 -8.43 13.88
CA THR A 49 20.16 -7.81 12.57
C THR A 49 19.99 -6.32 12.76
N GLU A 50 21.00 -5.55 12.36
CA GLU A 50 20.89 -4.10 12.28
C GLU A 50 19.60 -3.72 11.55
N THR A 51 18.79 -2.86 12.16
CA THR A 51 17.57 -2.37 11.53
C THR A 51 17.96 -1.62 10.26
N VAL A 52 17.32 -1.95 9.14
CA VAL A 52 17.57 -1.25 7.89
C VAL A 52 16.92 0.14 7.96
N THR A 53 17.74 1.15 7.78
CA THR A 53 17.42 2.57 7.80
C THR A 53 17.90 3.23 6.50
N VAL A 54 17.49 4.46 6.28
CA VAL A 54 17.97 5.27 5.14
C VAL A 54 19.50 5.46 5.14
N LEU A 55 20.16 5.30 6.30
CA LEU A 55 21.60 5.50 6.45
C LEU A 55 22.44 4.25 6.14
N ASN A 56 21.89 3.05 6.35
CA ASN A 56 22.60 1.78 6.14
C ASN A 56 21.99 0.89 5.06
N VAL A 57 20.92 1.31 4.38
CA VAL A 57 20.30 0.54 3.27
C VAL A 57 21.30 0.17 2.17
N SER A 58 21.30 -1.08 1.76
CA SER A 58 22.15 -1.62 0.68
C SER A 58 21.40 -2.64 -0.17
N TYR A 59 22.06 -3.12 -1.22
CA TYR A 59 21.47 -4.13 -2.07
C TYR A 59 21.23 -5.43 -1.29
N THR A 60 22.23 -5.88 -0.52
CA THR A 60 22.16 -7.16 0.20
C THR A 60 21.20 -7.16 1.38
N ASN A 61 21.01 -6.02 2.07
CA ASN A 61 20.12 -5.96 3.24
C ASN A 61 18.66 -5.57 2.92
N PHE A 62 18.37 -5.01 1.74
CA PHE A 62 17.01 -4.55 1.39
C PHE A 62 16.69 -4.65 -0.11
N SER A 63 17.46 -3.98 -0.96
CA SER A 63 16.99 -3.72 -2.33
C SER A 63 16.84 -5.00 -3.15
N LYS A 64 17.70 -6.00 -2.93
CA LYS A 64 17.58 -7.33 -3.57
C LYS A 64 16.21 -7.95 -3.31
N ALA A 65 15.81 -8.04 -2.05
CA ALA A 65 14.53 -8.61 -1.66
C ALA A 65 13.35 -7.80 -2.23
N LEU A 66 13.48 -6.48 -2.31
CA LEU A 66 12.48 -5.62 -2.95
C LEU A 66 12.31 -5.96 -4.44
N PHE A 67 13.41 -6.03 -5.21
CA PHE A 67 13.36 -6.36 -6.63
C PHE A 67 12.84 -7.79 -6.87
N GLU A 68 13.26 -8.74 -6.04
CA GLU A 68 12.79 -10.13 -6.11
C GLU A 68 11.29 -10.23 -5.84
N THR A 69 10.75 -9.52 -4.85
CA THR A 69 9.35 -9.67 -4.43
C THR A 69 8.37 -8.78 -5.20
N LYS A 70 8.78 -7.56 -5.60
CA LYS A 70 7.89 -6.56 -6.19
C LYS A 70 8.09 -6.37 -7.70
N CYS A 71 9.24 -6.74 -8.24
CA CYS A 71 9.58 -6.44 -9.63
C CYS A 71 9.72 -7.69 -10.50
N SER A 72 10.27 -8.78 -9.96
CA SER A 72 10.65 -9.97 -10.74
C SER A 72 9.46 -10.66 -11.45
N SER A 73 8.23 -10.53 -10.93
CA SER A 73 7.04 -11.14 -11.52
C SER A 73 6.82 -10.73 -13.00
N CYS A 74 7.16 -9.48 -13.33
CA CYS A 74 7.10 -8.95 -14.69
C CYS A 74 8.49 -8.79 -15.33
N HIS A 75 9.53 -8.56 -14.52
CA HIS A 75 10.88 -8.24 -14.99
C HIS A 75 11.88 -9.39 -14.93
N ALA A 76 11.52 -10.63 -14.58
CA ALA A 76 12.45 -11.75 -14.72
C ALA A 76 12.57 -12.23 -16.19
N THR A 77 13.59 -13.02 -16.49
CA THR A 77 13.81 -13.62 -17.82
C THR A 77 12.55 -14.35 -18.30
N GLY A 78 12.11 -14.06 -19.53
CA GLY A 78 10.92 -14.67 -20.12
C GLY A 78 9.58 -14.14 -19.59
N ARG A 79 9.57 -13.10 -18.76
CA ARG A 79 8.34 -12.45 -18.27
C ARG A 79 7.89 -11.31 -19.18
N SER A 80 6.66 -10.84 -18.98
CA SER A 80 5.97 -9.90 -19.86
C SER A 80 6.71 -8.57 -20.08
N ALA A 81 7.54 -8.13 -19.13
CA ALA A 81 8.31 -6.89 -19.24
C ALA A 81 9.82 -7.10 -19.48
N SER A 82 10.26 -8.35 -19.68
CA SER A 82 11.68 -8.70 -19.90
C SER A 82 12.32 -7.95 -21.09
N GLY A 83 11.55 -7.69 -22.16
CA GLY A 83 12.01 -6.92 -23.31
C GLY A 83 12.25 -5.42 -23.06
N ARG A 84 11.78 -4.87 -21.93
CA ARG A 84 12.06 -3.48 -21.52
C ARG A 84 13.22 -3.41 -20.55
N TRP A 85 13.21 -4.31 -19.57
CA TRP A 85 14.26 -4.49 -18.58
C TRP A 85 14.11 -5.88 -17.98
N THR A 86 15.20 -6.60 -17.89
CA THR A 86 15.26 -7.90 -17.22
C THR A 86 16.10 -7.77 -15.95
N PHE A 87 15.49 -8.06 -14.81
CA PHE A 87 16.15 -8.20 -13.52
C PHE A 87 16.95 -9.50 -13.49
N SER A 88 18.27 -9.38 -13.35
CA SER A 88 19.22 -10.49 -13.29
C SER A 88 20.32 -10.25 -12.23
N GLY A 89 19.97 -9.54 -11.16
CA GLY A 89 20.87 -9.25 -10.03
C GLY A 89 21.35 -7.80 -9.99
N TYR A 90 22.32 -7.52 -9.10
CA TYR A 90 22.75 -6.16 -8.76
C TYR A 90 23.18 -5.32 -9.97
N ILE A 91 24.05 -5.87 -10.83
CA ILE A 91 24.55 -5.16 -12.01
C ILE A 91 23.41 -4.72 -12.94
N SER A 92 22.43 -5.61 -13.20
CA SER A 92 21.27 -5.28 -14.05
C SER A 92 20.42 -4.12 -13.51
N VAL A 93 20.34 -4.00 -12.18
CA VAL A 93 19.63 -2.91 -11.49
C VAL A 93 20.47 -1.64 -11.58
N LYS A 94 21.77 -1.74 -11.24
CA LYS A 94 22.69 -0.61 -11.18
C LYS A 94 22.82 0.08 -12.55
N ASP A 95 22.98 -0.70 -13.62
CA ASP A 95 23.10 -0.20 -14.99
C ASP A 95 21.80 0.45 -15.50
N ASN A 96 20.66 0.13 -14.89
CA ASN A 96 19.34 0.68 -15.26
C ASN A 96 18.76 1.61 -14.19
N ILE A 97 19.56 2.05 -13.22
CA ILE A 97 19.05 2.73 -12.02
C ILE A 97 18.30 4.03 -12.36
N ALA A 98 18.74 4.76 -13.38
CA ALA A 98 18.05 5.98 -13.83
C ALA A 98 16.63 5.70 -14.35
N LYS A 99 16.45 4.60 -15.12
CA LYS A 99 15.15 4.19 -15.63
C LYS A 99 14.24 3.69 -14.50
N ILE A 100 14.80 2.91 -13.57
CA ILE A 100 14.09 2.40 -12.40
C ILE A 100 13.63 3.57 -11.51
N ASN A 101 14.52 4.51 -11.20
CA ASN A 101 14.21 5.72 -10.44
C ASN A 101 13.06 6.49 -11.09
N ASN A 102 13.15 6.73 -12.41
CA ASN A 102 12.11 7.44 -13.13
C ASN A 102 10.76 6.72 -13.02
N ALA A 103 10.72 5.41 -13.31
CA ALA A 103 9.49 4.64 -13.32
C ALA A 103 8.85 4.44 -11.94
N VAL A 104 9.65 4.32 -10.88
CA VAL A 104 9.18 3.96 -9.53
C VAL A 104 8.99 5.19 -8.65
N LEU A 105 9.95 6.12 -8.64
CA LEU A 105 9.95 7.24 -7.69
C LEU A 105 9.41 8.54 -8.31
N VAL A 106 9.74 8.80 -9.58
CA VAL A 106 9.35 10.04 -10.27
C VAL A 106 7.94 9.95 -10.84
N THR A 107 7.73 9.09 -11.84
CA THR A 107 6.44 8.94 -12.54
C THR A 107 5.48 8.03 -11.78
N LYS A 108 5.99 7.17 -10.89
CA LYS A 108 5.22 6.17 -10.14
C LYS A 108 4.37 5.26 -11.04
N SER A 109 4.86 4.99 -12.26
CA SER A 109 4.21 4.09 -13.22
C SER A 109 4.45 2.60 -12.93
N MET A 110 5.35 2.29 -12.00
CA MET A 110 5.68 0.93 -11.57
C MET A 110 5.63 0.82 -10.04
N PRO A 111 5.21 -0.33 -9.49
CA PRO A 111 4.77 -1.55 -10.18
C PRO A 111 3.35 -1.44 -10.77
N LEU A 112 3.05 -2.17 -11.85
CA LEU A 112 1.69 -2.23 -12.42
C LEU A 112 0.76 -3.03 -11.51
N GLY A 113 -0.42 -2.47 -11.22
CA GLY A 113 -1.45 -3.16 -10.42
C GLY A 113 -1.07 -3.40 -8.95
N SER A 114 0.03 -2.80 -8.49
CA SER A 114 0.48 -2.87 -7.10
C SER A 114 1.12 -1.53 -6.71
N SER A 115 1.63 -1.44 -5.48
CA SER A 115 2.34 -0.28 -4.99
C SER A 115 3.43 -0.68 -4.01
N LEU A 116 4.41 0.21 -3.86
CA LEU A 116 5.35 0.16 -2.74
C LEU A 116 4.74 0.89 -1.55
N SER A 117 5.00 0.39 -0.36
CA SER A 117 4.73 1.10 0.89
C SER A 117 5.60 2.35 1.00
N ALA A 118 5.19 3.31 1.84
CA ALA A 118 5.97 4.51 2.10
C ALA A 118 7.40 4.18 2.57
N LYS A 119 7.55 3.21 3.48
CA LYS A 119 8.86 2.78 3.97
C LYS A 119 9.73 2.17 2.86
N GLU A 120 9.16 1.37 1.96
CA GLU A 120 9.90 0.81 0.82
C GLU A 120 10.34 1.92 -0.16
N ILE A 121 9.50 2.93 -0.38
CA ILE A 121 9.83 4.10 -1.20
C ILE A 121 10.98 4.88 -0.58
N ASP A 122 10.91 5.17 0.73
CA ASP A 122 11.94 5.94 1.44
C ASP A 122 13.30 5.22 1.43
N LEU A 123 13.31 3.91 1.67
CA LEU A 123 14.52 3.11 1.64
C LEU A 123 15.09 2.97 0.23
N LEU A 124 14.25 2.80 -0.79
CA LEU A 124 14.69 2.74 -2.18
C LEU A 124 15.28 4.08 -2.65
N ASP A 125 14.63 5.20 -2.33
CA ASP A 125 15.12 6.54 -2.64
C ASP A 125 16.47 6.82 -1.96
N ALA A 126 16.58 6.49 -0.66
CA ALA A 126 17.83 6.62 0.08
C ALA A 126 18.96 5.75 -0.51
N TRP A 127 18.65 4.50 -0.87
CA TRP A 127 19.63 3.61 -1.51
C TRP A 127 20.12 4.18 -2.84
N ILE A 128 19.23 4.70 -3.69
CA ILE A 128 19.59 5.32 -4.97
C ILE A 128 20.45 6.58 -4.75
N LYS A 129 20.05 7.46 -3.83
CA LYS A 129 20.79 8.69 -3.49
C LYS A 129 22.19 8.42 -2.93
N ARG A 130 22.36 7.29 -2.25
CA ARG A 130 23.66 6.81 -1.77
C ARG A 130 24.49 6.09 -2.84
N ASN A 131 24.13 6.28 -4.12
CA ASN A 131 24.76 5.64 -5.26
C ASN A 131 24.64 4.11 -5.24
N SER A 132 23.53 3.58 -4.72
CA SER A 132 23.15 2.16 -4.78
C SER A 132 24.24 1.21 -4.25
N PRO A 133 24.69 1.35 -2.98
CA PRO A 133 25.74 0.49 -2.43
C PRO A 133 25.30 -0.97 -2.45
N GLU A 134 26.23 -1.87 -2.79
CA GLU A 134 25.95 -3.31 -2.82
C GLU A 134 25.85 -3.88 -1.40
N ASN A 135 26.74 -3.46 -0.49
CA ASN A 135 26.81 -3.88 0.91
C ASN A 135 26.68 -2.69 1.87
#